data_AF-K1QAF7-F1
#
_entry.id   AF-K1QAF7-F1
#
_cell.length_a   1.000
_cell.length_b   1.000
_cell.length_c   1.000
_cell.angle_alpha   90.00
_cell.angle_beta   90.00
_cell.angle_gamma   90.00
#
_symmetry.space_group_name_H-M   'P 1'
#
loop_
_entity.id
_entity.type
_entity.pdbx_description
1 polymer ?
#
loop_
_entity_poly.entity_id
_entity_poly.type
_entity_poly.pdbx_seq_one_letter_code
_entity_poly.pdbx_strand_id
1 'polypeptide(L)'
;DINECNQGICSQVCHNSVGSFECSCFPGYVLNEDKITCSDINECTSGVAGCSQDCINKEGGFNCECEFGYTLDDDRKTCVVGKLKIATIIIQLYSFKMRKYVENICCALL
;
A
#
# COMPACT_ATOMS: atom_id res chain seq x y z
N ASP A 1 -23.30 -8.45 35.37
CA ASP A 1 -22.17 -8.34 34.45
C ASP A 1 -21.55 -6.95 34.61
N ILE A 2 -20.23 -6.88 34.67
CA ILE A 2 -19.49 -5.61 34.70
C ILE A 2 -18.86 -5.47 33.32
N ASN A 3 -18.89 -4.28 32.72
CA ASN A 3 -18.24 -4.09 31.43
C ASN A 3 -16.74 -3.82 31.61
N GLU A 4 -15.91 -4.85 31.44
CA GLU A 4 -14.46 -4.74 31.60
C GLU A 4 -13.81 -3.86 30.51
N CYS A 5 -14.45 -3.67 29.36
CA CYS A 5 -13.93 -2.81 28.29
C CYS A 5 -13.84 -1.33 28.68
N ASN A 6 -14.59 -0.89 29.69
CA ASN A 6 -14.49 0.47 30.21
C ASN A 6 -13.18 0.72 31.00
N GLN A 7 -12.40 -0.33 31.29
CA GLN A 7 -11.13 -0.26 32.00
C GLN A 7 -9.91 -0.12 31.06
N GLY A 8 -10.11 -0.21 29.73
CA GLY A 8 -9.04 -0.03 28.75
C GLY A 8 -7.98 -1.14 28.78
N ILE A 9 -8.38 -2.37 29.12
CA ILE A 9 -7.48 -3.52 29.30
C ILE A 9 -6.93 -4.11 28.00
N CYS A 10 -7.67 -4.01 26.89
CA CYS A 10 -7.22 -4.48 25.58
C CYS A 10 -6.39 -3.39 24.88
N SER A 11 -5.29 -3.78 24.22
CA SER A 11 -4.48 -2.83 23.47
C SER A 11 -5.19 -2.26 22.22
N GLN A 12 -6.16 -2.99 21.67
CA GLN A 12 -6.91 -2.59 20.47
C GLN A 12 -8.42 -2.77 20.67
N VAL A 13 -9.00 -3.90 20.24
CA VAL A 13 -10.46 -4.10 20.27
C VAL A 13 -10.86 -4.91 21.49
N CYS A 14 -11.89 -4.46 22.21
CA CYS A 14 -12.47 -5.17 23.35
C CYS A 14 -13.92 -5.55 23.09
N HIS A 15 -14.26 -6.80 23.42
CA HIS A 15 -15.61 -7.35 23.34
C HIS A 15 -16.09 -7.75 24.74
N ASN A 16 -17.12 -7.08 25.24
CA ASN A 16 -17.72 -7.43 26.52
C ASN A 16 -18.70 -8.60 26.35
N SER A 17 -18.62 -9.61 27.21
CA SER A 17 -19.52 -10.77 27.21
C SER A 17 -20.06 -11.01 28.62
N VAL A 18 -21.14 -11.79 28.76
CA VAL A 18 -21.71 -12.03 30.11
C VAL A 18 -20.74 -12.88 30.93
N GLY A 19 -20.16 -12.29 31.97
CA GLY A 19 -19.24 -12.93 32.91
C GLY A 19 -17.77 -12.95 32.46
N SER A 20 -17.42 -12.31 31.34
CA SER A 20 -16.04 -12.23 30.84
C SER A 20 -15.89 -11.17 29.73
N PHE A 21 -14.68 -11.02 29.21
CA PHE A 21 -14.38 -10.21 28.03
C PHE A 21 -13.41 -10.94 27.11
N GLU A 22 -13.35 -10.50 25.86
CA GLU A 22 -12.37 -10.98 24.88
C GLU A 22 -11.72 -9.80 24.17
N CYS A 23 -10.39 -9.81 24.06
CA CYS A 23 -9.67 -8.85 23.24
C CYS A 23 -9.42 -9.43 21.84
N SER A 24 -9.42 -8.57 20.83
CA SER A 24 -9.03 -8.92 19.47
C SER A 24 -8.22 -7.80 18.83
N CYS A 25 -7.57 -8.12 17.72
CA CYS A 25 -6.66 -7.21 17.04
C CYS A 25 -7.21 -6.77 15.67
N PHE A 26 -6.78 -5.60 15.23
CA PHE A 26 -7.01 -5.11 13.87
C PHE A 26 -6.31 -6.02 12.84
N PRO A 27 -6.74 -5.99 11.57
CA PRO A 27 -6.01 -6.66 10.49
C PRO A 27 -4.54 -6.25 10.46
N GLY A 28 -3.64 -7.21 10.24
CA GLY A 28 -2.19 -7.00 10.29
C GLY A 28 -1.57 -7.17 11.68
N TYR A 29 -2.36 -7.53 12.70
CA TYR A 29 -1.88 -7.75 14.06
C TYR A 29 -2.27 -9.14 14.59
N VAL A 30 -1.47 -9.65 15.53
CA VAL A 30 -1.70 -10.93 16.22
C VAL A 30 -1.87 -10.71 17.71
N LEU A 31 -2.84 -11.41 18.32
CA LEU A 31 -3.07 -11.38 19.75
C LEU A 31 -2.00 -12.23 20.46
N ASN A 32 -1.28 -11.63 21.40
CA ASN A 32 -0.23 -12.28 22.16
C ASN A 32 -0.80 -13.32 23.15
N GLU A 33 0.11 -14.07 23.79
CA GLU A 33 -0.25 -15.12 24.76
C GLU A 33 -1.01 -14.57 25.99
N ASP A 34 -0.77 -13.30 26.34
CA ASP A 34 -1.45 -12.59 27.42
C ASP A 34 -2.94 -12.31 27.15
N LYS A 35 -3.41 -12.56 25.92
CA LYS A 35 -4.78 -12.34 25.45
C LYS A 35 -5.26 -10.89 25.50
N ILE A 36 -4.37 -9.92 25.68
CA ILE A 36 -4.72 -8.50 25.81
C ILE A 36 -3.89 -7.60 24.89
N THR A 37 -2.67 -8.01 24.53
CA THR A 37 -1.75 -7.21 23.73
C THR A 37 -1.73 -7.69 22.28
N CYS A 38 -1.80 -6.73 21.35
CA CYS A 38 -1.67 -6.97 19.92
C CYS A 38 -0.29 -6.55 19.44
N SER A 39 0.41 -7.49 18.79
CA SER A 39 1.69 -7.23 18.12
C SER A 39 1.47 -7.14 16.61
N ASP A 40 2.21 -6.23 15.97
CA ASP A 40 2.26 -6.15 14.52
C ASP A 40 2.78 -7.46 13.91
N ILE A 41 2.14 -7.94 12.85
CA ILE A 41 2.61 -9.09 12.10
C ILE A 41 3.66 -8.59 11.11
N ASN A 42 4.88 -9.10 11.22
CA ASN A 42 5.89 -8.77 10.23
C ASN A 42 5.73 -9.64 8.98
N GLU A 43 5.07 -9.13 7.94
CA GLU A 43 4.85 -9.89 6.70
C GLU A 43 6.15 -10.13 5.92
N CYS A 44 7.18 -9.32 6.14
CA CYS A 44 8.49 -9.46 5.49
C CYS A 44 9.27 -10.65 6.05
N THR A 45 9.24 -10.88 7.36
CA THR A 45 9.95 -12.02 7.99
C THR A 45 9.15 -13.32 7.93
N SER A 46 7.82 -13.23 7.90
CA SER A 46 6.96 -14.41 7.71
C SER A 46 6.89 -14.88 6.24
N GLY A 47 7.37 -14.05 5.30
CA GLY A 47 7.43 -14.39 3.87
C GLY A 47 6.08 -14.30 3.15
N VAL A 48 5.02 -13.82 3.81
CA VAL A 48 3.68 -13.70 3.22
C VAL A 48 3.48 -12.39 2.45
N ALA A 49 4.39 -11.42 2.62
CA ALA A 49 4.36 -10.14 1.92
C ALA A 49 4.30 -10.34 0.39
N GLY A 50 5.12 -11.25 -0.14
CA GLY A 50 5.17 -11.57 -1.56
C GLY A 50 5.73 -10.43 -2.42
N CYS A 51 6.57 -9.57 -1.85
CA CYS A 51 7.30 -8.55 -2.61
C CYS A 51 8.31 -9.22 -3.56
N SER A 52 8.40 -8.74 -4.80
CA SER A 52 9.38 -9.25 -5.76
C SER A 52 10.81 -8.80 -5.46
N GLN A 53 10.95 -7.68 -4.74
CA GLN A 53 12.22 -7.07 -4.34
C GLN A 53 12.15 -6.74 -2.84
N ASP A 54 12.40 -5.50 -2.44
CA ASP A 54 12.49 -5.11 -1.05
C ASP A 54 11.12 -5.12 -0.37
N CYS A 55 11.09 -5.58 0.88
CA CYS A 55 9.93 -5.55 1.75
C CYS A 55 10.21 -4.71 2.98
N ILE A 56 9.35 -3.73 3.24
CA ILE A 56 9.43 -2.84 4.39
C ILE A 56 8.22 -3.08 5.29
N ASN A 57 8.49 -3.60 6.49
CA ASN A 57 7.45 -3.80 7.50
C ASN A 57 6.92 -2.45 8.02
N LYS A 58 5.63 -2.34 8.23
CA LYS A 58 4.94 -1.16 8.77
C LYS A 58 3.91 -1.60 9.81
N GLU A 59 3.55 -0.71 10.72
CA GLU A 59 2.46 -1.02 11.66
C GLU A 59 1.15 -1.25 10.89
N GLY A 60 0.57 -2.44 11.04
CA GLY A 60 -0.65 -2.89 10.40
C GLY A 60 -0.49 -3.43 8.98
N GLY A 61 0.76 -3.65 8.51
CA GLY A 61 1.02 -4.30 7.23
C GLY A 61 2.43 -4.05 6.68
N PHE A 62 2.55 -3.97 5.36
CA PHE A 62 3.85 -3.84 4.71
C PHE A 62 3.77 -3.06 3.41
N ASN A 63 4.91 -2.56 2.97
CA ASN A 63 5.11 -2.01 1.64
C ASN A 63 6.19 -2.78 0.91
N CYS A 64 5.98 -3.02 -0.38
CA CYS A 64 7.04 -3.45 -1.27
C CYS A 64 7.70 -2.22 -1.90
N GLU A 65 9.04 -2.21 -1.93
CA GLU A 65 9.84 -1.16 -2.55
C GLU A 65 10.67 -1.76 -3.68
N CYS A 66 10.97 -0.93 -4.67
CA CYS A 66 11.70 -1.34 -5.86
C CYS A 66 13.08 -0.72 -5.90
N GLU A 67 14.06 -1.53 -6.31
CA GLU A 67 15.43 -1.11 -6.57
C GLU A 67 15.48 -0.06 -7.69
N PHE A 68 16.61 0.65 -7.77
CA PHE A 68 16.83 1.66 -8.79
C PHE A 68 16.62 1.12 -10.21
N GLY A 69 15.82 1.84 -11.01
CA GLY A 69 15.48 1.44 -12.38
C GLY A 69 14.23 0.58 -12.51
N TYR A 70 13.56 0.25 -11.40
CA TYR A 70 12.27 -0.45 -11.37
C TYR A 70 11.15 0.48 -10.88
N THR A 71 9.90 0.07 -11.11
CA THR A 71 8.70 0.75 -10.63
C THR A 71 7.71 -0.30 -10.13
N LEU A 72 7.04 0.01 -9.02
CA LEU A 72 6.04 -0.88 -8.43
C LEU A 72 4.82 -0.96 -9.34
N ASP A 73 4.40 -2.18 -9.66
CA ASP A 73 3.23 -2.47 -10.49
C ASP A 73 1.91 -2.26 -9.72
N ASP A 74 0.78 -2.36 -10.41
CA ASP A 74 -0.56 -2.13 -9.85
C ASP A 74 -0.94 -3.14 -8.75
N ASP A 75 -0.30 -4.31 -8.74
CA ASP A 75 -0.47 -5.32 -7.68
C ASP A 75 0.19 -4.92 -6.34
N ARG A 76 0.97 -3.82 -6.34
CA ARG A 76 1.76 -3.29 -5.22
C ARG A 76 2.79 -4.26 -4.65
N LYS A 77 3.20 -5.27 -5.42
CA LYS A 77 4.14 -6.33 -5.02
C LYS A 77 5.24 -6.56 -6.03
N THR A 78 4.94 -6.45 -7.31
CA THR A 78 5.84 -6.73 -8.41
C THR A 78 6.56 -5.47 -8.86
N CYS A 79 7.88 -5.55 -9.00
CA CYS A 79 8.72 -4.48 -9.52
C CYS A 79 9.03 -4.75 -10.99
N VAL A 80 8.54 -3.88 -11.86
CA VAL A 80 8.77 -3.96 -13.30
C VAL A 80 9.84 -2.95 -13.72
N VAL A 81 10.62 -3.27 -14.74
CA VAL A 81 11.63 -2.34 -15.28
C VAL A 81 10.92 -1.04 -15.62
N GLY A 82 11.34 0.04 -14.97
CA GLY A 82 10.81 1.37 -15.19
C GLY A 82 11.07 1.75 -16.62
N LYS A 83 10.07 1.61 -17.49
CA LYS A 83 10.13 2.21 -18.82
C LYS A 83 10.22 3.70 -18.57
N LEU A 84 11.42 4.26 -18.73
CA LEU A 84 11.63 5.70 -18.84
C LEU A 84 10.46 6.24 -19.67
N LYS A 85 9.64 7.12 -19.09
CA LYS A 85 8.51 7.79 -19.77
C LYS A 85 8.98 8.65 -20.96
N ILE A 86 10.20 8.44 -21.48
CA ILE A 86 10.71 8.97 -22.74
C ILE A 86 9.71 8.69 -23.86
N ALA A 87 9.17 7.47 -23.98
CA ALA A 87 8.19 7.17 -25.02
C ALA A 87 6.92 8.05 -24.89
N THR A 88 6.41 8.23 -23.67
CA THR A 88 5.23 9.07 -23.41
C THR A 88 5.52 10.56 -23.63
N ILE A 89 6.69 11.05 -23.22
CA ILE A 89 7.14 12.43 -23.45
C ILE A 89 7.32 12.68 -24.96
N ILE A 90 7.96 11.76 -25.67
CA ILE A 90 8.13 11.83 -27.13
C ILE A 90 6.77 11.85 -27.82
N ILE A 91 5.84 10.95 -27.44
CA ILE A 91 4.47 10.92 -28.00
C ILE A 91 3.72 12.22 -27.69
N GLN A 92 3.84 12.78 -26.47
CA GLN A 92 3.23 14.06 -26.12
C GLN A 92 3.85 15.25 -26.90
N LEU A 93 5.18 15.27 -27.07
CA LEU A 93 5.89 16.29 -27.86
C LEU A 93 5.52 16.21 -29.35
N TYR A 94 5.43 15.01 -29.93
CA TYR A 94 4.92 14.83 -31.29
C TYR A 94 3.45 15.24 -31.41
N SER A 95 2.59 14.87 -30.45
CA SER A 95 1.18 15.27 -30.44
C SER A 95 1.01 16.79 -30.35
N PHE A 96 1.82 17.47 -29.53
CA PHE A 96 1.82 18.93 -29.40
C PHE A 96 2.38 19.63 -30.65
N LYS A 97 3.46 19.08 -31.25
CA LYS A 97 4.03 19.56 -32.52
C LYS A 97 3.03 19.43 -33.67
N MET A 98 2.27 18.33 -33.73
CA MET A 98 1.22 18.12 -34.73
C MET A 98 0.04 19.09 -34.54
N ARG A 99 -0.36 19.41 -33.31
CA ARG A 99 -1.38 20.46 -33.06
C ARG A 99 -0.95 21.81 -33.63
N LYS A 100 0.28 22.27 -33.33
CA LYS A 100 0.82 23.52 -33.89
C LYS A 100 0.96 23.50 -35.41
N TYR A 101 1.31 22.36 -35.99
CA TYR A 101 1.39 22.20 -37.45
C TYR A 101 0.02 22.33 -38.11
N VAL A 102 -1.03 21.74 -37.52
CA VAL A 102 -2.41 21.87 -38.00
C VAL A 102 -2.94 23.30 -37.83
N GLU A 103 -2.67 23.96 -36.70
CA GLU A 103 -3.04 25.37 -36.47
C GLU A 103 -2.38 26.30 -37.51
N ASN A 104 -1.10 26.10 -37.80
CA ASN A 104 -0.37 26.93 -38.78
C ASN A 104 -0.80 26.69 -40.23
N ILE A 105 -1.22 25.46 -40.59
CA ILE A 105 -1.75 25.17 -41.93
C ILE A 105 -3.14 25.79 -42.12
N CYS A 106 -3.99 25.73 -41.09
CA CYS A 106 -5.34 26.30 -41.17
C CYS A 106 -5.31 27.83 -41.38
N CYS A 107 -4.29 28.51 -40.85
CA CYS A 107 -4.09 29.94 -41.02
C CYS A 107 -3.47 30.35 -42.38
N ALA A 108 -2.92 29.41 -43.16
CA ALA A 108 -2.23 29.71 -44.42
C ALA A 108 -3.10 29.51 -45.68
N LEU A 109 -4.36 29.12 -45.53
CA LEU A 109 -5.31 28.81 -46.63
C LEU A 109 -6.58 29.68 -46.61
N LEU A 110 -6.58 30.78 -45.85
CA LEU A 110 -7.62 31.83 -45.83
C LEU A 110 -7.00 33.17 -46.24
#